data_AF-A0A958E330-F1
#
_entry.id   AF-A0A958E330-F1
#
_cell.length_a   1.000
_cell.length_b   1.000
_cell.length_c   1.000
_cell.angle_alpha   90.00
_cell.angle_beta   90.00
_cell.angle_gamma   90.00
#
_symmetry.space_group_name_H-M   'P 1'
#
loop_
_entity.id
_entity.type
_entity.pdbx_description
1 polymer ?
#
loop_
_entity_poly.entity_id
_entity_poly.type
_entity_poly.pdbx_seq_one_letter_code
_entity_poly.pdbx_strand_id
1 'polypeptide(L)' 'MGMNITEKILAKAAGYGRVEAGENVWVNVDVLMTHDVCGPPTIGIFKREFGANAKVWDRDKLVIIPDHYIFTEDKHA' A
#
# COMPACT_ATOMS: atom_id res chain seq x y z
N MET A 1 14.63 19.26 -20.00
CA MET A 1 14.57 19.30 -18.52
C MET A 1 14.67 17.87 -18.00
N GLY A 2 15.52 17.61 -17.01
CA GLY A 2 15.65 16.28 -16.41
C GLY A 2 14.49 15.94 -15.46
N MET A 3 14.29 14.66 -15.18
CA MET A 3 13.33 14.20 -14.17
C MET A 3 13.82 14.51 -12.74
N ASN A 4 12.91 14.89 -11.86
CA ASN A 4 13.15 14.95 -10.42
C ASN A 4 13.20 13.53 -9.80
N ILE A 5 13.47 13.42 -8.49
CA ILE A 5 13.59 12.12 -7.83
C ILE A 5 12.28 11.33 -7.81
N THR A 6 11.15 11.98 -7.59
CA THR A 6 9.82 11.35 -7.59
C THR A 6 9.49 10.78 -8.96
N GLU A 7 9.69 11.57 -10.02
CA GLU A 7 9.49 11.12 -11.40
C GLU A 7 10.39 9.92 -11.73
N LYS A 8 11.67 9.92 -11.30
CA LYS A 8 12.56 8.77 -11.49
C LYS A 8 12.09 7.51 -10.77
N ILE A 9 11.59 7.63 -9.54
CA ILE A 9 11.07 6.50 -8.77
C ILE A 9 9.83 5.92 -9.45
N LEU A 10 8.87 6.78 -9.83
CA LEU A 10 7.64 6.37 -10.50
C LEU A 10 7.91 5.79 -11.89
N ALA A 11 8.78 6.42 -12.70
CA ALA A 11 9.20 5.89 -13.99
C ALA A 11 9.82 4.50 -13.84
N LYS A 12 10.71 4.32 -12.87
CA LYS A 12 11.32 3.01 -12.59
C LYS A 12 10.26 1.97 -12.17
N ALA A 13 9.36 2.32 -11.24
CA ALA A 13 8.32 1.40 -10.75
C ALA A 13 7.26 1.06 -11.82
N ALA A 14 7.06 1.94 -12.80
CA ALA A 14 6.21 1.73 -13.97
C ALA A 14 6.93 1.02 -15.13
N GLY A 15 8.26 0.88 -15.09
CA GLY A 15 9.06 0.36 -16.19
C GLY A 15 9.21 1.33 -17.37
N TYR A 16 9.04 2.63 -17.15
CA TYR A 16 9.08 3.68 -18.17
C TYR A 16 10.44 4.39 -18.18
N GLY A 17 10.84 4.90 -19.35
CA GLY A 17 12.07 5.69 -19.49
C GLY A 17 11.96 7.12 -18.94
N ARG A 18 10.73 7.65 -18.87
CA ARG A 18 10.41 8.98 -18.36
C ARG A 18 8.94 9.02 -17.93
N VAL A 19 8.65 9.86 -16.94
CA VAL A 19 7.30 10.33 -16.62
C VAL A 19 7.33 11.84 -16.39
N GLU A 20 6.17 12.48 -16.42
CA GLU A 20 6.00 13.89 -16.06
C GLU A 20 4.75 14.15 -15.20
N ALA A 21 4.74 15.27 -14.49
CA ALA A 21 3.62 15.66 -13.64
C ALA A 21 2.30 15.78 -14.45
N GLY A 22 1.26 15.12 -13.97
CA GLY A 22 -0.07 15.08 -14.61
C GLY A 22 -0.34 13.79 -15.38
N GLU A 23 0.67 12.94 -15.59
CA GLU A 23 0.47 11.61 -16.19
C GLU A 23 -0.13 10.60 -15.21
N ASN A 24 -1.01 9.74 -15.72
CA ASN A 24 -1.46 8.54 -15.01
C ASN A 24 -0.55 7.36 -15.39
N VAL A 25 0.06 6.72 -14.40
CA VAL A 25 0.94 5.57 -14.61
C VAL A 25 0.52 4.40 -13.73
N TRP A 26 0.74 3.19 -14.26
CA TRP A 26 0.60 1.96 -13.49
C TRP A 26 1.96 1.55 -12.94
N VAL A 27 2.04 1.26 -11.65
CA VAL A 27 3.29 0.86 -10.99
C VAL A 27 3.14 -0.51 -10.37
N ASN A 28 4.25 -1.25 -10.32
CA ASN A 28 4.32 -2.46 -9.51
C ASN A 28 4.66 -2.06 -8.06
N VAL A 29 3.74 -2.30 -7.13
CA VAL A 29 3.92 -1.93 -5.72
C VAL A 29 4.94 -2.83 -5.05
N ASP A 30 5.96 -2.21 -4.43
CA ASP A 30 7.02 -2.94 -3.72
C ASP A 30 6.58 -3.45 -2.35
N VAL A 31 5.83 -2.64 -1.58
CA VAL A 31 5.28 -3.00 -0.26
C VAL A 31 3.95 -2.29 -0.06
N LEU A 32 2.95 -3.01 0.47
CA LEU A 32 1.71 -2.43 0.99
C LEU A 32 1.71 -2.56 2.51
N MET A 33 1.51 -1.45 3.20
CA MET A 33 1.33 -1.43 4.65
C MET A 33 -0.08 -0.97 5.00
N THR A 34 -0.70 -1.63 5.97
CA THR A 34 -1.93 -1.16 6.61
C THR A 34 -1.88 -1.41 8.11
N HIS A 35 -2.86 -0.88 8.83
CA HIS A 35 -2.94 -0.94 10.28
C HIS A 35 -4.36 -1.29 10.75
N ASP A 36 -4.53 -1.52 12.03
CA ASP A 36 -5.78 -1.95 12.68
C ASP A 36 -7.00 -1.03 12.48
N VAL A 37 -6.82 0.26 12.19
CA VAL A 37 -7.94 1.17 11.85
C VAL A 37 -8.40 0.98 10.40
N CYS A 38 -7.47 1.00 9.44
CA CYS A 38 -7.79 1.00 8.00
C CYS A 38 -7.85 -0.40 7.38
N GLY A 39 -7.19 -1.38 8.01
CA GLY A 39 -7.03 -2.75 7.52
C GLY A 39 -8.34 -3.52 7.49
N PRO A 40 -9.06 -3.67 8.61
CA PRO A 40 -10.31 -4.43 8.66
C PRO A 40 -11.37 -4.03 7.60
N PRO A 41 -11.72 -2.74 7.41
CA PRO A 41 -12.68 -2.36 6.38
C PRO A 41 -12.15 -2.64 4.97
N THR A 42 -10.86 -2.37 4.71
CA THR A 42 -10.23 -2.67 3.40
C THR A 42 -10.27 -4.17 3.09
N ILE A 43 -9.95 -5.02 4.07
CA ILE A 43 -10.01 -6.48 3.93
C ILE A 43 -11.45 -6.94 3.69
N GLY A 44 -12.43 -6.32 4.37
CA GLY A 44 -13.85 -6.58 4.17
C GLY A 44 -14.31 -6.27 2.74
N ILE A 45 -13.92 -5.11 2.20
CA ILE A 45 -14.17 -4.73 0.81
C ILE A 45 -13.48 -5.72 -0.14
N PHE A 46 -12.20 -6.02 0.07
CA PHE A 46 -11.45 -6.95 -0.77
C PHE A 46 -12.13 -8.33 -0.85
N LYS A 47 -12.57 -8.89 0.28
CA LYS A 47 -13.31 -10.16 0.30
C LYS A 47 -14.67 -10.08 -0.38
N ARG A 48 -15.37 -8.95 -0.28
CA ARG A 48 -16.67 -8.74 -0.94
C ARG A 48 -16.52 -8.66 -2.46
N GLU A 49 -15.55 -7.90 -2.94
CA GLU A 49 -15.36 -7.67 -4.39
C GLU A 49 -14.65 -8.83 -5.09
N PHE A 50 -13.72 -9.52 -4.41
CA PHE A 50 -12.88 -10.57 -5.01
C PHE A 50 -13.18 -11.99 -4.48
N GLY A 51 -14.09 -12.12 -3.51
CA GLY A 51 -14.54 -13.39 -2.94
C GLY A 51 -13.78 -13.82 -1.68
N ALA A 52 -14.37 -14.75 -0.93
CA ALA A 52 -13.84 -15.24 0.35
C ALA A 52 -12.46 -15.94 0.23
N ASN A 53 -12.16 -16.49 -0.96
CA ASN A 53 -10.91 -17.18 -1.26
C ASN A 53 -9.88 -16.30 -1.98
N ALA A 54 -10.12 -14.99 -2.08
CA ALA A 54 -9.21 -14.04 -2.70
C ALA A 54 -7.84 -14.07 -2.01
N LYS A 55 -6.77 -14.04 -2.81
CA LYS A 55 -5.39 -14.01 -2.34
C LYS A 55 -4.78 -12.65 -2.63
N VAL A 56 -3.96 -12.17 -1.70
CA VAL A 56 -3.10 -10.99 -1.92
C VAL A 56 -2.06 -11.32 -2.98
N TRP A 57 -1.56 -10.30 -3.69
CA TRP A 57 -0.64 -10.50 -4.82
C TRP A 57 0.71 -11.09 -4.37
N ASP A 58 1.19 -10.68 -3.20
CA ASP A 58 2.43 -11.14 -2.59
C ASP A 58 2.31 -11.02 -1.06
N ARG A 59 2.57 -12.11 -0.34
CA ARG A 59 2.45 -12.16 1.13
C ARG A 59 3.68 -11.59 1.82
N ASP A 60 4.84 -11.65 1.17
CA ASP A 60 6.11 -11.14 1.72
C ASP A 60 6.22 -9.61 1.58
N LYS A 61 5.33 -9.02 0.77
CA LYS A 61 5.23 -7.56 0.53
C LYS A 61 4.04 -6.91 1.24
N LEU A 62 3.31 -7.65 2.06
CA LEU A 62 2.18 -7.14 2.83
C LEU A 62 2.55 -7.01 4.31
N VAL A 63 2.47 -5.80 4.84
CA VAL A 63 2.73 -5.50 6.25
C VAL A 63 1.43 -5.06 6.91
N ILE A 64 1.09 -5.68 8.03
CA ILE A 64 -0.08 -5.31 8.84
C ILE A 64 0.42 -5.04 10.26
N ILE A 65 0.22 -3.82 10.75
CA ILE A 65 0.70 -3.38 12.06
C ILE A 65 -0.49 -3.01 12.96
N PRO A 66 -0.69 -3.69 14.10
CA PRO A 66 -1.66 -3.27 15.09
C PRO A 66 -1.02 -2.29 16.08
N ASP A 67 -1.23 -0.98 15.88
CA ASP A 67 -0.61 0.08 16.69
C ASP A 67 -1.59 1.15 17.20
N HIS A 68 -2.82 1.24 16.70
CA HIS A 68 -3.77 2.27 17.15
C HIS A 68 -4.66 1.80 18.31
N TYR A 69 -5.06 0.53 18.32
CA TYR A 69 -5.88 -0.07 19.38
C TYR A 69 -5.01 -0.88 20.32
N ILE A 70 -4.08 -0.19 20.98
CA ILE A 70 -3.25 -0.79 22.02
C ILE A 70 -4.08 -0.86 23.29
N PHE A 71 -4.47 -2.07 23.69
CA PHE A 71 -5.03 -2.30 25.01
C PHE A 71 -3.87 -2.35 26.02
N THR A 72 -3.78 -1.33 26.85
CA THR A 72 -2.77 -1.23 27.90
C THR A 72 -3.41 -0.82 29.22
N GLU A 73 -2.91 -1.39 30.31
CA GLU A 73 -3.26 -0.97 31.68
C GLU A 73 -2.52 0.32 32.09
N ASP A 74 -1.60 0.80 31.25
CA ASP A 74 -0.88 2.04 31.49
C ASP A 74 -1.81 3.25 31.31
N LYS A 75 -2.13 3.90 32.43
CA LYS A 75 -2.88 5.15 32.51
C LYS A 75 -2.23 6.33 31.78
N HIS A 76 -0.98 6.20 31.34
CA HIS A 76 -0.22 7.24 30.64
C HIS A 76 0.01 6.95 29.15
N ALA A 77 -0.46 5.80 28.66
CA ALA A 77 -0.44 5.48 27.23
C ALA A 77 -1.55 6.19 26.46
#